data_AF-A0A4U3B2U8-F1
#
_entry.id   AF-A0A4U3B2U8-F1
#
_cell.length_a   1.000
_cell.length_b   1.000
_cell.length_c   1.000
_cell.angle_alpha   90.00
_cell.angle_beta   90.00
_cell.angle_gamma   90.00
#
_symmetry.space_group_name_H-M   'P 1'
#
loop_
_entity.id
_entity.type
_entity.pdbx_description
1 polymer ?
#
loop_
_entity_poly.entity_id
_entity_poly.type
_entity_poly.pdbx_seq_one_letter_code
_entity_poly.pdbx_strand_id
1 'polypeptide(L)'
;MQKWIGIMGIIFMLTGCKMSEAPTSLMGAPANEKWINELKEQIDKDLPVNYRLLTPMSNKDKQMIWSMDFKQDNKKEAILFYKLPNE
;
A
#
# COMPACT_ATOMS: atom_id res chain seq x y z
N MET A 1 36.77 27.44 37.79
CA MET A 1 36.38 26.08 37.33
C MET A 1 34.88 25.95 37.08
N GLN A 2 34.00 26.38 37.99
CA GLN A 2 32.54 26.19 37.90
C GLN A 2 31.86 26.85 36.67
N LYS A 3 32.38 27.99 36.18
CA LYS A 3 31.84 28.67 34.98
C LYS A 3 32.03 27.90 33.67
N TRP A 4 33.06 27.07 33.57
CA TRP A 4 33.35 26.30 32.36
C TRP A 4 32.47 25.05 32.22
N ILE A 5 32.07 24.47 33.35
CA ILE A 5 31.19 23.30 33.41
C ILE A 5 29.78 23.66 32.91
N GLY A 6 29.30 24.87 33.22
CA GLY A 6 27.99 25.34 32.75
C GLY A 6 27.89 25.52 31.24
N ILE A 7 28.97 25.99 30.61
CA ILE A 7 29.02 26.21 29.15
C ILE A 7 29.02 24.87 28.40
N MET A 8 29.74 23.86 28.94
CA MET A 8 29.81 22.54 28.32
C MET A 8 28.47 21.79 28.33
N GLY A 9 27.65 22.00 29.35
CA GLY A 9 26.31 21.39 29.45
C GLY A 9 25.31 21.93 28.41
N ILE A 10 25.40 23.21 28.05
CA ILE A 10 24.50 23.85 27.07
C ILE A 10 24.78 23.32 25.65
N ILE A 11 26.05 23.06 25.31
CA ILE A 11 26.45 22.53 24.01
C ILE A 11 25.90 21.11 23.78
N PHE A 12 25.82 20.29 24.84
CA PHE A 12 25.23 18.96 24.79
C PHE A 12 23.72 18.97 24.54
N MET A 13 23.00 19.97 25.06
CA MET A 13 21.55 20.09 24.82
C MET A 13 21.23 20.54 23.39
N LEU A 14 22.10 21.36 22.78
CA LEU A 14 21.87 21.90 21.44
C LEU A 14 22.22 20.94 20.29
N THR A 15 23.03 19.91 20.56
CA THR A 15 23.45 18.91 19.54
C THR A 15 22.55 17.67 19.48
N GLY A 16 21.52 17.60 20.34
CA GLY A 16 20.61 16.45 20.43
C GLY A 16 19.47 16.40 19.40
N CYS A 17 19.27 17.44 18.59
CA CYS A 17 18.17 17.48 17.63
C CYS A 17 18.65 16.96 16.25
N LYS A 18 18.73 15.64 16.10
CA LYS A 18 18.79 15.04 14.76
C LYS A 18 17.39 15.17 14.16
N MET A 19 17.27 15.99 13.12
CA MET A 19 16.04 16.11 12.35
C MET A 19 15.72 14.72 11.81
N SER A 20 14.66 14.09 12.35
CA SER A 20 14.20 12.78 11.92
C SER A 20 14.00 12.86 10.41
N GLU A 21 14.80 12.08 9.67
CA GLU A 21 14.70 12.01 8.22
C GLU A 21 13.24 11.81 7.83
N ALA A 22 12.76 12.55 6.83
CA ALA A 22 11.40 12.41 6.34
C ALA A 22 11.15 10.93 6.01
N PRO A 23 10.01 10.32 6.41
CA PRO A 23 9.74 8.91 6.19
C PRO A 23 9.65 8.62 4.69
N THR A 24 10.79 8.30 4.08
CA THR A 24 10.93 7.91 2.69
C THR A 24 10.17 6.62 2.38
N SER A 25 9.81 5.85 3.41
CA SER A 25 8.90 4.70 3.32
C SER A 25 7.50 5.06 2.82
N LEU A 26 7.05 6.31 3.01
CA LEU A 26 5.75 6.80 2.52
C LEU A 26 5.83 7.40 1.10
N MET A 27 7.04 7.67 0.60
CA MET A 27 7.28 8.25 -0.73
C MET A 27 7.71 7.20 -1.76
N GLY A 28 8.03 5.98 -1.33
CA GLY A 28 8.27 4.86 -2.22
C GLY A 28 6.97 4.46 -2.92
N ALA A 29 7.03 4.16 -4.22
CA ALA A 29 5.97 3.41 -4.87
C ALA A 29 5.72 2.13 -4.04
N PRO A 30 4.47 1.73 -3.76
CA PRO A 30 4.19 0.50 -3.04
C PRO A 30 4.98 -0.61 -3.75
N ALA A 31 5.86 -1.28 -3.00
CA ALA A 31 6.63 -2.39 -3.54
C ALA A 31 5.62 -3.31 -4.21
N ASN A 32 5.78 -3.60 -5.51
CA ASN A 32 4.87 -4.46 -6.26
C ASN A 32 4.75 -5.78 -5.50
N GLU A 33 3.70 -5.88 -4.70
CA GLU A 33 3.62 -6.91 -3.68
C GLU A 33 3.45 -8.22 -4.43
N LYS A 34 4.25 -9.24 -4.11
CA LYS A 34 4.32 -10.51 -4.85
C LYS A 34 2.93 -11.10 -5.16
N TRP A 35 1.96 -10.87 -4.27
CA TRP A 35 0.56 -11.28 -4.44
C TRP A 35 -0.17 -10.64 -5.63
N ILE A 36 0.22 -9.44 -6.09
CA ILE A 36 -0.37 -8.78 -7.26
C ILE A 36 -0.03 -9.56 -8.53
N ASN A 37 1.19 -10.04 -8.66
CA ASN A 37 1.61 -10.85 -9.81
C ASN A 37 0.93 -12.23 -9.79
N GLU A 38 0.84 -12.86 -8.61
CA GLU A 38 0.14 -14.14 -8.43
C GLU A 38 -1.36 -13.98 -8.74
N LEU A 39 -1.98 -12.89 -8.30
CA LEU A 39 -3.37 -12.57 -8.62
C LEU A 39 -3.57 -12.39 -10.13
N LYS A 40 -2.67 -11.65 -10.79
CA LYS A 40 -2.75 -11.47 -12.25
C LYS A 40 -2.67 -12.79 -13.00
N GLU A 41 -1.79 -13.69 -12.56
CA GLU A 41 -1.65 -15.01 -13.17
C GLU A 41 -2.92 -15.87 -12.99
N GLN A 42 -3.56 -15.80 -11.82
CA GLN A 42 -4.83 -16.50 -11.59
C GLN A 42 -5.97 -15.91 -12.44
N ILE A 43 -6.06 -14.59 -12.50
CA ILE A 43 -7.03 -13.87 -13.34
C ILE A 43 -6.88 -14.28 -14.81
N ASP A 44 -5.65 -14.31 -15.34
CA ASP A 44 -5.40 -14.69 -16.73
C ASP A 44 -5.68 -16.18 -17.02
N LYS A 45 -5.66 -17.05 -16.00
CA LYS A 45 -6.03 -18.47 -16.10
C LYS A 45 -7.54 -18.69 -16.04
N ASP A 46 -8.22 -17.97 -15.14
CA ASP A 46 -9.63 -18.21 -14.82
C ASP A 46 -10.58 -17.41 -15.72
N LEU A 47 -10.14 -16.26 -16.24
CA LEU A 47 -10.97 -15.41 -17.10
C LEU A 47 -10.87 -15.79 -18.58
N PRO A 48 -11.99 -15.65 -19.32
CA PRO A 48 -12.02 -15.90 -20.76
C PRO A 48 -11.19 -14.87 -21.54
N VAL A 49 -10.69 -15.28 -22.70
CA VAL A 49 -9.93 -14.40 -23.61
C VAL A 49 -10.76 -13.17 -23.98
N ASN A 50 -10.16 -11.99 -23.91
CA ASN A 50 -10.80 -10.67 -24.14
C ASN A 50 -11.87 -10.26 -23.12
N TYR A 51 -11.70 -10.64 -21.85
CA TYR A 51 -12.52 -10.08 -20.77
C TYR A 51 -12.34 -8.56 -20.65
N ARG A 52 -13.40 -7.86 -20.23
CA ARG A 52 -13.33 -6.44 -19.85
C ARG A 52 -13.66 -6.29 -18.38
N LEU A 53 -12.72 -5.77 -17.59
CA LEU A 53 -12.97 -5.45 -16.19
C LEU A 53 -13.98 -4.31 -16.05
N LEU A 54 -14.85 -4.43 -15.06
CA LEU A 54 -15.91 -3.48 -14.75
C LEU A 54 -15.65 -2.83 -13.39
N THR A 55 -15.93 -1.54 -13.32
CA THR A 55 -15.98 -0.78 -12.07
C THR A 55 -17.43 -0.45 -11.75
N PRO A 56 -17.98 -0.92 -10.62
CA PRO A 56 -19.30 -0.53 -10.12
C PRO A 56 -19.43 1.00 -10.04
N MET A 57 -20.57 1.52 -10.47
CA MET A 57 -20.85 2.96 -10.45
C MET A 57 -20.83 3.56 -9.03
N SER A 58 -21.22 2.79 -8.02
CA SER A 58 -21.21 3.21 -6.62
C SER A 58 -19.81 3.24 -5.99
N ASN A 59 -18.78 2.80 -6.72
CA ASN A 59 -17.44 2.72 -6.18
C ASN A 59 -16.77 4.11 -6.12
N LYS A 60 -16.64 4.63 -4.91
CA LYS A 60 -16.01 5.93 -4.64
C LYS A 60 -14.54 5.97 -5.08
N ASP A 61 -13.82 4.86 -4.91
CA ASP A 61 -12.37 4.80 -5.11
C ASP A 61 -11.99 4.32 -6.52
N LYS A 62 -12.97 4.08 -7.40
CA LYS A 62 -12.81 3.60 -8.79
C LYS A 62 -11.95 2.34 -8.98
N GLN A 63 -11.59 1.65 -7.90
CA GLN A 63 -10.89 0.36 -7.91
C GLN A 63 -11.67 -0.71 -8.72
N MET A 64 -10.95 -1.56 -9.46
CA MET A 64 -11.53 -2.66 -10.25
C MET A 64 -11.44 -4.01 -9.55
N ILE A 65 -10.59 -4.09 -8.52
CA ILE A 65 -10.35 -5.30 -7.73
C ILE A 65 -10.57 -4.91 -6.26
N TRP A 66 -11.45 -5.62 -5.57
CA TRP A 66 -11.69 -5.44 -4.14
C TRP A 66 -11.08 -6.60 -3.37
N SER A 67 -10.51 -6.31 -2.21
CA SER A 67 -10.06 -7.32 -1.27
C SER A 67 -10.99 -7.32 -0.07
N MET A 68 -11.75 -8.39 0.14
CA MET A 68 -12.63 -8.53 1.30
C MET A 68 -12.64 -9.97 1.81
N ASP A 69 -12.83 -10.15 3.11
CA ASP A 69 -13.10 -11.47 3.69
C ASP A 69 -14.58 -11.80 3.45
N PHE A 70 -14.85 -12.54 2.37
CA PHE A 70 -16.20 -12.92 1.98
C PHE A 70 -16.68 -14.15 2.75
N LYS A 71 -15.76 -15.04 3.14
CA LYS A 71 -16.07 -16.32 3.79
C LYS A 71 -16.05 -16.26 5.32
N GLN A 72 -15.69 -15.12 5.89
CA GLN A 72 -15.50 -14.92 7.34
C GLN A 72 -14.46 -15.87 7.94
N ASP A 73 -13.43 -16.22 7.17
CA ASP A 73 -12.36 -17.14 7.58
C ASP A 73 -11.03 -16.42 7.88
N ASN A 74 -11.07 -15.08 8.00
CA ASN A 74 -9.93 -14.18 8.12
C ASN A 74 -8.97 -14.19 6.92
N LYS A 75 -9.33 -14.80 5.79
CA LYS A 75 -8.58 -14.67 4.54
C LYS A 75 -9.29 -13.66 3.67
N LYS A 76 -8.52 -12.76 3.07
CA LYS A 76 -9.08 -11.80 2.13
C LYS A 76 -9.12 -12.43 0.74
N GLU A 77 -10.29 -12.46 0.13
CA GLU A 77 -10.44 -12.80 -1.28
C GLU A 77 -10.42 -11.57 -2.17
N ALA A 78 -9.90 -11.74 -3.38
CA ALA A 78 -10.00 -10.75 -4.43
C ALA A 78 -11.32 -10.95 -5.20
N ILE A 79 -12.14 -9.90 -5.25
CA ILE A 79 -13.37 -9.84 -6.04
C ILE A 79 -13.11 -8.89 -7.22
N LEU A 80 -13.53 -9.31 -8.41
CA LEU A 80 -13.51 -8.50 -9.61
C LEU A 80 -14.79 -8.74 -10.38
N PHE A 81 -15.24 -7.72 -11.11
CA PHE A 81 -16.36 -7.84 -12.04
C PHE A 81 -15.82 -7.77 -13.46
N TYR A 82 -16.33 -8.64 -14.33
CA TYR A 82 -15.95 -8.64 -15.73
C TYR A 82 -17.17 -8.80 -16.63
N LYS A 83 -17.02 -8.35 -17.87
CA LYS A 83 -17.97 -8.57 -18.96
C LYS A 83 -17.34 -9.47 -20.01
N LEU A 84 -18.15 -10.36 -20.57
CA LEU A 84 -17.77 -11.11 -21.76
C LEU A 84 -17.72 -10.19 -22.99
N PRO A 85 -16.84 -10.46 -23.96
CA PRO A 85 -16.68 -9.62 -25.15
C PRO A 85 -17.93 -9.51 -26.04
N ASN A 86 -18.89 -10.45 -25.91
CA ASN A 86 -20.07 -10.56 -26.80
C ASN A 86 -21.40 -10.33 -26.08
N GLU A 87 -21.39 -9.82 -24.85
CA GLU A 87 -22.59 -9.30 -24.15
C GLU A 87 -22.66 -7.79 -24.27
#